data_AF-A0A5D3K7D7-F1
#
_entry.id   AF-A0A5D3K7D7-F1
#
_cell.length_a   1.000
_cell.length_b   1.000
_cell.length_c   1.000
_cell.angle_alpha   90.00
_cell.angle_beta   90.00
_cell.angle_gamma   90.00
#
_symmetry.space_group_name_H-M   'P 1'
#
loop_
_entity.id
_entity.type
_entity.pdbx_description
1 polymer ?
#
loop_
_entity_poly.entity_id
_entity_poly.type
_entity_poly.pdbx_seq_one_letter_code
_entity_poly.pdbx_strand_id
1 'polypeptide(L)'
;MIMLRPSLLLVTASAVLLAFGQAASAEVKVGGRPEAVHLEVHDASLHDVLAALQEHFNLRYRTIDALDAQTTGVFDGPLRRVVARLLSGHDYAMQVTADGVDVLVLVSQQPSVAVVAAVTPASAARPPLTAAERRHFERGHLR
;
A
#
# COMPACT_ATOMS: atom_id res chain seq x y z
N MET A 1 -19.35 40.59 61.52
CA MET A 1 -18.26 40.91 60.57
C MET A 1 -17.48 39.63 60.33
N ILE A 2 -17.76 38.95 59.22
CA ILE A 2 -17.09 37.70 58.82
C ILE A 2 -16.43 38.01 57.47
N MET A 3 -15.10 38.01 57.44
CA MET A 3 -14.31 38.20 56.22
C MET A 3 -14.22 36.88 55.46
N LEU A 4 -14.71 36.90 54.22
CA LEU A 4 -14.40 35.92 53.17
C LEU A 4 -12.89 35.85 52.94
N ARG A 5 -12.35 34.65 52.66
CA ARG A 5 -11.58 34.42 51.42
C ARG A 5 -11.73 32.97 50.89
N PRO A 6 -11.93 32.80 49.58
CA PRO A 6 -12.13 31.53 48.88
C PRO A 6 -10.80 30.94 48.40
N SER A 7 -10.68 29.64 48.22
CA SER A 7 -9.67 29.05 47.32
C SER A 7 -10.03 27.64 46.87
N LEU A 8 -10.35 27.58 45.58
CA LEU A 8 -10.09 26.51 44.61
C LEU A 8 -10.58 25.08 44.89
N LEU A 9 -11.79 24.86 44.37
CA LEU A 9 -12.19 23.66 43.65
C LEU A 9 -11.13 23.16 42.64
N LEU A 10 -11.22 21.86 42.38
CA LEU A 10 -10.94 21.14 41.13
C LEU A 10 -9.63 20.33 41.08
N VAL A 11 -9.70 19.09 41.58
CA VAL A 11 -8.83 17.99 41.12
C VAL A 11 -9.74 16.91 40.55
N THR A 12 -10.15 17.10 39.30
CA THR A 12 -10.64 16.01 38.45
C THR A 12 -9.52 15.68 37.48
N ALA A 13 -8.60 14.82 37.88
CA ALA A 13 -7.65 14.21 36.96
C ALA A 13 -8.37 13.09 36.21
N SER A 14 -9.08 13.47 35.14
CA SER A 14 -9.61 12.54 34.15
C SER A 14 -8.45 11.87 33.42
N ALA A 15 -8.05 10.67 33.87
CA ALA A 15 -7.24 9.77 33.07
C ALA A 15 -8.15 9.11 32.02
N VAL A 16 -8.34 9.82 30.91
CA VAL A 16 -9.06 9.36 29.72
C VAL A 16 -8.23 8.26 29.04
N LEU A 17 -8.77 7.03 29.11
CA LEU A 17 -8.76 5.98 28.09
C LEU A 17 -7.47 5.75 27.28
N LEU A 18 -6.63 4.83 27.75
CA LEU A 18 -5.76 4.02 26.88
C LEU A 18 -6.51 2.74 26.50
N ALA A 19 -7.58 2.89 25.72
CA ALA A 19 -8.22 1.80 25.00
C ALA A 19 -7.63 1.76 23.57
N PHE A 20 -6.34 1.46 23.45
CA PHE A 20 -5.81 0.99 22.17
C PHE A 20 -6.22 -0.46 22.05
N GLY A 21 -7.34 -0.65 21.35
CA GLY A 21 -7.94 -1.93 21.06
C GLY A 21 -6.90 -2.91 20.53
N GLN A 22 -7.08 -4.16 20.95
CA GLN A 22 -6.48 -5.33 20.32
C GLN A 22 -6.94 -5.37 18.85
N ALA A 23 -6.30 -4.60 17.98
CA ALA A 23 -6.34 -4.85 16.55
C ALA A 23 -5.61 -6.17 16.33
N ALA A 24 -6.23 -7.10 15.64
CA ALA A 24 -5.64 -8.38 15.26
C ALA A 24 -4.28 -8.12 14.62
N SER A 25 -3.18 -8.37 15.36
CA SER A 25 -1.76 -8.27 14.98
C SER A 25 -1.39 -7.31 13.82
N ALA A 26 -1.97 -6.11 13.78
CA ALA A 26 -1.59 -5.09 12.80
C ALA A 26 -0.24 -4.51 13.21
N GLU A 27 0.82 -4.89 12.49
CA GLU A 27 2.18 -4.47 12.79
C GLU A 27 2.74 -3.63 11.63
N VAL A 28 3.18 -2.41 11.94
CA VAL A 28 3.84 -1.53 10.98
C VAL A 28 5.18 -1.12 11.55
N LYS A 29 6.27 -1.49 10.86
CA LYS A 29 7.64 -1.08 11.21
C LYS A 29 8.18 -0.17 10.13
N VAL A 30 8.56 1.03 10.54
CA VAL A 30 9.13 2.05 9.66
C VAL A 30 10.57 2.34 10.09
N GLY A 31 11.50 2.28 9.14
CA GLY A 31 12.90 2.60 9.36
C GLY A 31 13.59 3.21 8.15
N GLY A 32 14.83 3.64 8.36
CA GLY A 32 15.69 4.21 7.31
C GLY A 32 15.56 5.73 7.15
N ARG A 33 15.91 6.21 5.96
CA ARG A 33 15.87 7.64 5.57
C ARG A 33 14.92 7.83 4.39
N PRO A 34 14.45 9.05 4.08
CA PRO A 34 13.54 9.28 2.95
C PRO A 34 14.03 8.74 1.60
N GLU A 35 15.34 8.61 1.39
CA GLU A 35 15.95 8.09 0.17
C GLU A 35 16.04 6.55 0.14
N ALA A 36 15.96 5.92 1.32
CA ALA A 36 16.09 4.49 1.55
C ALA A 36 15.22 4.08 2.75
N VAL A 37 13.91 4.12 2.53
CA VAL A 37 12.89 3.68 3.49
C VAL A 37 12.85 2.17 3.50
N HIS A 38 12.75 1.59 4.69
CA HIS A 38 12.41 0.20 4.92
C HIS A 38 11.08 0.17 5.67
N LEU A 39 10.06 -0.39 5.04
CA LEU A 39 8.72 -0.51 5.59
C LEU A 39 8.31 -1.98 5.61
N GLU A 40 8.01 -2.51 6.78
CA GLU A 40 7.43 -3.85 6.96
C GLU A 40 6.01 -3.69 7.51
N VAL A 41 5.05 -4.29 6.82
CA VAL A 41 3.62 -4.22 7.14
C VAL A 41 3.06 -5.62 7.27
N HIS A 42 2.33 -5.88 8.35
CA HIS A 42 1.62 -7.13 8.59
C HIS A 42 0.17 -6.82 8.98
N ASP A 43 -0.79 -7.25 8.14
CA ASP A 43 -2.25 -7.12 8.34
C ASP A 43 -2.69 -5.74 8.89
N ALA A 44 -2.15 -4.67 8.30
CA ALA A 44 -2.47 -3.30 8.71
C ALA A 44 -3.24 -2.55 7.63
N SER A 45 -4.15 -1.67 8.06
CA SER A 45 -4.91 -0.84 7.12
C SER A 45 -3.99 0.14 6.40
N LEU A 46 -4.31 0.47 5.14
CA LEU A 46 -3.57 1.47 4.37
C LEU A 46 -3.57 2.84 5.06
N HIS A 47 -4.65 3.18 5.78
CA HIS A 47 -4.70 4.33 6.67
C HIS A 47 -3.56 4.32 7.72
N ASP A 48 -3.42 3.22 8.45
CA ASP A 48 -2.43 3.12 9.54
C ASP A 48 -1.01 3.12 9.00
N VAL A 49 -0.78 2.50 7.84
CA VAL A 49 0.52 2.54 7.16
C VAL A 49 0.90 3.96 6.75
N LEU A 50 -0.04 4.73 6.17
CA LEU A 50 0.22 6.11 5.77
C LEU A 50 0.38 7.04 6.98
N ALA A 51 -0.35 6.79 8.07
CA ALA A 51 -0.18 7.50 9.33
C ALA A 51 1.21 7.27 9.92
N ALA A 52 1.69 6.03 9.96
CA ALA A 52 3.04 5.72 10.43
C ALA A 52 4.13 6.38 9.56
N LEU A 53 3.94 6.42 8.25
CA LEU A 53 4.86 7.13 7.34
C LEU A 53 4.85 8.65 7.55
N GLN A 54 3.69 9.24 7.87
CA GLN A 54 3.57 10.66 8.22
C GLN A 54 4.21 11.00 9.58
N GLU A 55 4.23 10.07 10.54
CA GLU A 55 4.90 10.27 11.83
C GLU A 55 6.43 10.18 11.71
N HIS A 56 6.93 9.26 10.88
CA HIS A 56 8.36 9.01 10.72
C HIS A 56 9.06 9.93 9.70
N PHE A 57 8.32 10.43 8.72
CA PHE A 57 8.85 11.27 7.65
C PHE A 57 7.99 12.52 7.48
N ASN A 58 8.51 13.56 6.80
CA ASN A 58 7.73 14.75 6.47
C ASN A 58 6.75 14.48 5.30
N LEU A 59 5.91 13.46 5.46
CA LEU A 59 4.85 13.08 4.54
C LEU A 59 3.56 13.68 5.04
N ARG A 60 2.78 14.27 4.13
CA ARG A 60 1.45 14.78 4.44
C ARG A 60 0.46 14.08 3.55
N TYR A 61 -0.51 13.38 4.14
CA TYR A 61 -1.55 12.74 3.35
C TYR A 61 -2.93 13.34 3.65
N ARG A 62 -3.77 13.39 2.62
CA ARG A 62 -5.19 13.72 2.72
C ARG A 62 -5.97 12.69 1.93
N THR A 63 -7.09 12.25 2.49
CA THR A 63 -8.02 11.35 1.82
C THR A 63 -9.44 11.90 1.98
N ILE A 64 -10.28 11.62 0.99
CA ILE A 64 -11.72 11.89 1.08
C ILE A 64 -12.55 10.61 1.32
N ASP A 65 -11.87 9.45 1.38
CA ASP A 65 -12.48 8.12 1.54
C ASP A 65 -11.74 7.30 2.61
N ALA A 66 -12.40 6.25 3.12
CA ALA A 66 -11.83 5.35 4.13
C ALA A 66 -10.80 4.40 3.50
N LEU A 67 -9.57 4.42 4.04
CA LEU A 67 -8.43 3.62 3.54
C LEU A 67 -8.31 2.29 4.30
N ASP A 68 -9.41 1.55 4.37
CA ASP A 68 -9.53 0.31 5.17
C ASP A 68 -8.91 -0.93 4.48
N ALA A 69 -8.34 -0.76 3.29
CA ALA A 69 -7.69 -1.83 2.56
C ALA A 69 -6.51 -2.41 3.36
N GLN A 70 -6.57 -3.72 3.65
CA GLN A 70 -5.52 -4.42 4.37
C GLN A 70 -4.28 -4.57 3.49
N THR A 71 -3.13 -4.22 4.06
CA THR A 71 -1.84 -4.26 3.42
C THR A 71 -0.91 -5.19 4.18
N THR A 72 -0.18 -6.03 3.45
CA THR A 72 0.88 -6.88 4.01
C THR A 72 2.01 -6.95 3.00
N GLY A 73 3.24 -6.76 3.47
CA GLY A 73 4.42 -6.83 2.62
C GLY A 73 5.59 -6.01 3.15
N VAL A 74 6.71 -6.13 2.45
CA VAL A 74 7.93 -5.37 2.72
C VAL A 74 8.21 -4.45 1.55
N PHE A 75 8.47 -3.17 1.83
CA PHE A 75 8.67 -2.14 0.84
C PHE A 75 9.98 -1.39 1.09
N ASP A 76 10.93 -1.57 0.18
CA ASP A 76 12.24 -0.92 0.24
C ASP A 76 12.43 0.13 -0.84
N GLY A 77 13.00 1.29 -0.48
CA GLY A 77 13.50 2.28 -1.42
C GLY A 77 13.09 3.72 -1.08
N PRO A 78 13.19 4.65 -2.03
CA PRO A 78 12.83 6.05 -1.77
C PRO A 78 11.36 6.17 -1.36
N LEU A 79 11.06 7.04 -0.40
CA LEU A 79 9.73 7.26 0.17
C LEU A 79 8.66 7.42 -0.92
N ARG A 80 8.94 8.26 -1.94
CA ARG A 80 8.06 8.45 -3.10
C ARG A 80 7.67 7.13 -3.78
N ARG A 81 8.63 6.21 -3.96
CA ARG A 81 8.42 4.92 -4.62
C ARG A 81 7.70 3.93 -3.70
N VAL A 82 7.95 4.00 -2.40
CA VAL A 82 7.22 3.18 -1.40
C VAL A 82 5.75 3.59 -1.38
N VAL A 83 5.46 4.89 -1.24
CA VAL A 83 4.08 5.43 -1.23
C VAL A 83 3.36 5.12 -2.54
N ALA A 84 4.01 5.30 -3.69
CA ALA A 84 3.42 4.97 -4.98
C ALA A 84 3.05 3.48 -5.13
N ARG A 85 3.80 2.58 -4.48
CA ARG A 85 3.49 1.14 -4.45
C ARG A 85 2.36 0.81 -3.48
N LEU A 86 2.35 1.42 -2.29
CA LEU A 86 1.27 1.25 -1.32
C LEU A 86 -0.08 1.68 -1.90
N LEU A 87 -0.09 2.80 -2.63
CA LEU A 87 -1.28 3.35 -3.27
C LEU A 87 -1.59 2.69 -4.62
N SER A 88 -0.92 1.59 -4.99
CA SER A 88 -1.27 0.88 -6.22
C SER A 88 -2.72 0.40 -6.16
N GLY A 89 -3.49 0.66 -7.22
CA GLY A 89 -4.93 0.37 -7.24
C GLY A 89 -5.83 1.47 -6.67
N HIS A 90 -5.26 2.61 -6.26
CA HIS A 90 -6.03 3.80 -5.87
C HIS A 90 -5.78 4.94 -6.85
N ASP A 91 -6.77 5.82 -7.02
CA ASP A 91 -6.57 7.08 -7.71
C ASP A 91 -5.96 8.10 -6.74
N TYR A 92 -4.70 8.48 -7.00
CA TYR A 92 -3.96 9.42 -6.15
C TYR A 92 -3.20 10.46 -6.96
N ALA A 93 -3.00 11.62 -6.34
CA ALA A 93 -2.08 12.65 -6.78
C ALA A 93 -0.96 12.78 -5.74
N MET A 94 0.27 12.96 -6.21
CA MET A 94 1.45 13.11 -5.36
C MET A 94 2.29 14.28 -5.84
N GLN A 95 2.66 15.14 -4.90
CA GLN A 95 3.56 16.26 -5.13
C GLN A 95 4.80 16.06 -4.26
N VAL A 96 5.97 16.17 -4.88
CA VAL A 96 7.26 16.10 -4.19
C VAL A 96 7.80 17.51 -4.10
N THR A 97 8.08 17.96 -2.88
CA THR A 97 8.64 19.28 -2.59
C THR A 97 10.03 19.13 -2.00
N ALA A 98 10.74 20.24 -1.78
CA ALA A 98 12.01 20.20 -1.07
C ALA A 98 11.83 19.83 0.42
N ASP A 99 10.65 20.16 0.98
CA ASP A 99 10.33 19.91 2.37
C ASP A 99 9.83 18.48 2.60
N GLY A 100 9.21 17.83 1.61
CA GLY A 100 8.68 16.48 1.79
C GLY A 100 7.80 15.97 0.64
N VAL A 101 6.85 15.10 0.98
CA VAL A 101 5.93 14.48 0.02
C VAL A 101 4.50 14.75 0.46
N ASP A 102 3.74 15.44 -0.39
CA ASP A 102 2.31 15.68 -0.23
C ASP A 102 1.53 14.69 -1.09
N VAL A 103 0.54 14.02 -0.49
CA VAL A 103 -0.26 12.97 -1.11
C VAL A 103 -1.74 13.30 -0.94
N LEU A 104 -2.48 13.28 -2.05
CA LEU A 104 -3.94 13.36 -2.05
C LEU A 104 -4.49 12.06 -2.63
N VAL A 105 -5.27 11.32 -1.84
CA VAL A 105 -5.98 10.13 -2.29
C VAL A 105 -7.42 10.52 -2.59
N LEU A 106 -7.86 10.29 -3.84
CA LEU A 106 -9.14 10.78 -4.34
C LEU A 106 -10.24 9.74 -4.17
N VAL A 107 -10.10 8.51 -4.68
CA VAL A 107 -11.12 7.46 -4.54
C VAL A 107 -10.44 6.09 -4.59
N SER A 108 -10.92 5.13 -3.80
CA SER A 108 -10.55 3.73 -4.00
C SER A 108 -11.28 3.19 -5.23
N GLN A 109 -10.54 2.78 -6.27
CA GLN A 109 -11.16 1.96 -7.31
C GLN A 109 -11.51 0.65 -6.64
N GLN A 110 -12.81 0.43 -6.35
CA GLN A 110 -13.28 -0.90 -5.96
C GLN A 110 -12.64 -1.89 -6.94
N PRO A 111 -11.95 -2.93 -6.46
CA PRO A 111 -11.39 -3.92 -7.36
C PRO A 111 -12.57 -4.50 -8.10
N SER A 112 -12.71 -4.11 -9.37
CA SER A 112 -13.42 -4.93 -10.32
C SER A 112 -12.64 -6.23 -10.25
N VAL A 113 -13.28 -7.27 -9.72
CA VAL A 113 -12.80 -8.63 -9.80
C VAL A 113 -12.79 -8.95 -11.29
N ALA A 114 -11.77 -8.47 -12.00
CA ALA A 114 -11.37 -9.01 -13.27
C ALA A 114 -10.87 -10.40 -12.90
N VAL A 115 -11.81 -11.34 -12.91
CA VAL A 115 -11.48 -12.75 -13.08
C VAL A 115 -10.59 -12.76 -14.30
N VAL A 116 -9.28 -12.86 -14.07
CA VAL A 116 -8.34 -13.21 -15.12
C VAL A 116 -8.76 -14.63 -15.45
N ALA A 117 -9.68 -14.77 -16.41
CA ALA A 117 -9.97 -16.04 -17.02
C ALA A 117 -8.60 -16.56 -17.43
N ALA A 118 -8.15 -17.62 -16.76
CA ALA A 118 -6.88 -18.24 -17.06
C ALA A 118 -6.88 -18.46 -18.57
N VAL A 119 -6.05 -17.70 -19.28
CA VAL A 119 -5.86 -17.89 -20.70
C VAL A 119 -5.17 -19.22 -20.77
N THR A 120 -5.97 -20.27 -20.93
CA THR A 120 -5.46 -21.60 -21.24
C THR A 120 -4.63 -21.35 -22.49
N PRO A 121 -3.32 -21.62 -22.49
CA PRO A 121 -2.56 -21.53 -23.72
C PRO A 121 -3.29 -22.46 -24.68
N ALA A 122 -3.87 -21.89 -25.74
CA ALA A 122 -4.35 -22.67 -26.84
C ALA A 122 -3.11 -23.37 -27.38
N SER A 123 -2.89 -24.60 -26.93
CA SER A 123 -2.01 -25.55 -27.58
C SER A 123 -2.62 -25.74 -28.95
N ALA A 124 -2.23 -24.86 -29.87
CA ALA A 124 -2.53 -25.02 -31.27
C ALA A 124 -1.87 -26.34 -31.64
N ALA A 125 -2.69 -27.40 -31.72
CA ALA A 125 -2.28 -28.67 -32.27
C ALA A 125 -1.78 -28.37 -33.67
N ARG A 126 -0.45 -28.28 -33.82
CA ARG A 126 0.19 -28.09 -35.12
C ARG A 126 -0.30 -29.25 -35.98
N PRO A 127 -0.91 -28.98 -37.15
CA PRO A 127 -1.35 -30.04 -38.05
C PRO A 127 -0.17 -30.99 -38.32
N PRO A 128 -0.38 -32.31 -38.34
CA PRO A 128 0.69 -33.23 -38.70
C PRO A 128 1.22 -32.86 -40.09
N LEU A 129 2.54 -32.73 -40.23
CA LEU A 129 3.18 -32.44 -41.52
C LEU A 129 2.60 -33.36 -42.60
N THR A 130 2.18 -32.78 -43.70
CA THR A 130 1.74 -33.55 -44.85
C THR A 130 2.91 -34.33 -45.44
N ALA A 131 2.62 -35.42 -46.14
CA ALA A 131 3.66 -36.24 -46.79
C ALA A 131 4.50 -35.43 -47.81
N ALA A 132 3.94 -34.36 -48.36
CA ALA A 132 4.65 -33.45 -49.26
C ALA A 132 5.71 -32.61 -48.52
N GLU A 133 5.37 -32.07 -47.34
CA GLU A 133 6.27 -31.25 -46.53
C GLU A 133 7.43 -32.07 -45.96
N ARG A 134 7.18 -33.32 -45.54
CA ARG A 134 8.24 -34.24 -45.08
C ARG A 134 9.30 -34.49 -46.15
N ARG A 135 8.89 -34.75 -47.40
CA ARG A 135 9.81 -34.99 -48.54
C ARG A 135 10.63 -33.76 -48.95
N HIS A 136 10.17 -32.56 -48.60
CA HIS A 136 10.93 -31.33 -48.84
C HIS A 136 12.03 -31.17 -47.79
N PHE A 137 11.72 -31.45 -46.52
CA PHE A 137 12.67 -31.38 -45.42
C PHE A 137 13.81 -32.40 -45.57
N GLU A 138 13.49 -33.65 -45.94
CA GLU A 138 14.50 -34.69 -46.18
C GLU A 138 15.46 -34.36 -47.33
N ARG A 139 14.99 -33.63 -48.34
CA ARG A 139 15.84 -33.21 -49.48
C ARG A 139 16.74 -32.02 -49.17
N GLY A 140 16.42 -31.21 -48.17
CA GLY A 140 17.22 -30.03 -47.79
C GLY A 140 18.43 -30.34 -46.91
N HIS A 141 18.50 -31.54 -46.32
CA HIS A 141 19.49 -31.89 -45.29
C HIS A 141 20.60 -32.83 -45.74
N LEU A 142 20.64 -33.24 -47.01
CA LEU A 142 21.74 -34.02 -47.59
C LEU A 142 22.64 -33.09 -48.39
N ARG A 143 23.65 -32.53 -47.74
CA ARG A 143 24.88 -32.01 -48.35
C ARG A 143 26.06 -32.82 -47.86
#